data_AF-A0A814NXD3-F1
#
_entry.id   AF-A0A814NXD3-F1
#
_cell.length_a   1.000
_cell.length_b   1.000
_cell.length_c   1.000
_cell.angle_alpha   90.00
_cell.angle_beta   90.00
_cell.angle_gamma   90.00
#
_symmetry.space_group_name_H-M   'P 1'
#
loop_
_entity.id
_entity.type
_entity.pdbx_description
1 polymer ?
#
loop_
_entity_poly.entity_id
_entity_poly.type
_entity_poly.pdbx_seq_one_letter_code
_entity_poly.pdbx_strand_id
1 'polypeptide(L)'
;MTDFEQAASKAFEFHFPNAEAKGCYFHFRQSVRRWVSTNGFKKKYDDNIFFRIWVKKLTAIAMVPQDRMDEAFQMVIECKPEDLDVQPI
;
A
#
# COMPACT_ATOMS: atom_id res chain seq x y z
N MET A 1 -14.09 8.69 -8.04
CA MET A 1 -13.00 9.58 -8.49
C MET A 1 -13.56 10.98 -8.46
N THR A 2 -12.97 11.86 -7.65
CA THR A 2 -13.50 13.22 -7.41
C THR A 2 -12.90 14.24 -8.39
N ASP A 3 -13.48 15.42 -8.46
CA ASP A 3 -13.11 16.51 -9.36
C ASP A 3 -11.66 16.96 -9.13
N PHE A 4 -11.25 17.01 -7.85
CA PHE A 4 -9.89 17.34 -7.43
C PHE A 4 -8.86 16.29 -7.87
N GLU A 5 -9.20 15.00 -7.81
CA GLU A 5 -8.30 13.93 -8.26
C GLU A 5 -8.04 14.02 -9.76
N GLN A 6 -9.10 14.28 -10.53
CA GLN A 6 -8.97 14.45 -11.98
C GLN A 6 -8.14 15.68 -12.33
N ALA A 7 -8.34 16.80 -11.64
CA ALA A 7 -7.54 18.01 -11.83
C ALA A 7 -6.06 17.78 -11.46
N ALA A 8 -5.79 17.08 -10.36
CA ALA A 8 -4.43 16.75 -9.93
C ALA A 8 -3.73 15.82 -10.92
N SER A 9 -4.41 14.79 -11.43
CA SER A 9 -3.85 13.90 -12.46
C SER A 9 -3.51 14.66 -13.74
N LYS A 10 -4.44 15.50 -14.23
CA LYS A 10 -4.20 16.32 -15.42
C LYS A 10 -3.03 17.29 -15.24
N ALA A 11 -2.93 17.94 -14.07
CA ALA A 11 -1.81 18.82 -13.77
C ALA A 11 -0.48 18.06 -13.71
N PHE A 12 -0.48 16.86 -13.15
CA PHE A 12 0.69 15.98 -13.12
C PHE A 12 1.13 15.58 -14.53
N GLU A 13 0.21 15.11 -15.37
CA GLU A 13 0.49 14.75 -16.77
C GLU A 13 1.02 15.94 -17.59
N PHE A 14 0.48 17.14 -17.35
CA PHE A 14 0.93 18.36 -18.01
C PHE A 14 2.37 18.74 -17.63
N HIS A 15 2.73 18.64 -16.35
CA HIS A 15 4.06 19.04 -15.86
C HIS A 15 5.12 17.94 -15.98
N PHE A 16 4.71 16.67 -16.03
CA PHE A 16 5.60 15.50 -16.10
C PHE A 16 5.19 14.57 -17.26
N PRO A 17 5.27 15.01 -18.53
CA PRO A 17 4.74 14.28 -19.67
C PRO A 17 5.43 12.93 -19.92
N ASN A 18 6.65 12.73 -19.40
CA ASN A 18 7.40 11.48 -19.50
C ASN A 18 7.22 10.57 -18.28
N ALA A 19 6.52 11.03 -17.23
CA ALA A 19 6.24 10.22 -16.05
C ALA A 19 4.93 9.46 -16.26
N GLU A 20 4.93 8.17 -15.91
CA GLU A 20 3.73 7.34 -16.03
C GLU A 20 3.01 7.24 -14.68
N ALA A 21 1.76 7.70 -14.62
CA ALA A 21 0.91 7.54 -13.45
C ALA A 21 0.36 6.11 -13.36
N LYS A 22 0.99 5.25 -12.55
CA LYS A 22 0.54 3.86 -12.35
C LYS A 22 -0.68 3.71 -11.42
N GLY A 23 -0.92 4.70 -10.57
CA GLY A 23 -2.03 4.67 -9.61
C GLY A 23 -1.91 5.72 -8.52
N CYS A 24 -2.92 5.80 -7.66
CA CYS A 24 -2.94 6.75 -6.55
C CYS A 24 -2.56 6.08 -5.24
N TYR A 25 -1.44 6.51 -4.64
CA TYR A 25 -0.95 5.98 -3.36
C TYR A 25 -1.98 6.05 -2.23
N PHE A 26 -2.77 7.14 -2.18
CA PHE A 26 -3.84 7.30 -1.20
C PHE A 26 -4.87 6.16 -1.29
N HIS A 27 -5.34 5.86 -2.50
CA HIS A 27 -6.30 4.78 -2.73
C HIS A 27 -5.69 3.41 -2.48
N PHE A 28 -4.43 3.18 -2.85
CA PHE A 28 -3.73 1.94 -2.54
C PHE A 28 -3.67 1.68 -1.02
N ARG A 29 -3.20 2.67 -0.26
CA ARG A 29 -3.17 2.60 1.21
C ARG A 29 -4.57 2.41 1.80
N GLN A 30 -5.58 3.09 1.25
CA GLN A 30 -6.96 2.94 1.69
C GLN A 30 -7.48 1.51 1.46
N SER A 31 -7.22 0.92 0.30
CA SER A 31 -7.60 -0.46 -0.03
C SER A 31 -6.96 -1.46 0.92
N VAL A 32 -5.66 -1.33 1.21
CA VAL A 32 -4.97 -2.18 2.20
C VAL A 32 -5.59 -2.01 3.59
N ARG A 33 -5.88 -0.77 4.01
CA ARG A 33 -6.55 -0.52 5.31
C ARG A 33 -7.94 -1.13 5.39
N ARG A 34 -8.72 -1.08 4.30
CA ARG A 34 -10.02 -1.75 4.20
C ARG A 34 -9.86 -3.25 4.35
N TRP A 35 -8.93 -3.87 3.62
CA TRP A 35 -8.65 -5.30 3.73
C TRP A 35 -8.29 -5.71 5.16
N VAL A 36 -7.42 -4.96 5.85
CA VAL A 36 -7.08 -5.20 7.26
C VAL A 36 -8.34 -5.18 8.15
N SER A 37 -9.25 -4.24 7.90
CA SER A 37 -10.48 -4.15 8.70
C SER A 37 -11.50 -5.23 8.38
N THR A 38 -11.66 -5.60 7.11
CA THR A 38 -12.67 -6.57 6.66
C THR A 38 -12.27 -8.01 6.95
N ASN A 39 -10.97 -8.29 7.15
CA ASN A 39 -10.44 -9.62 7.44
C ASN A 39 -10.14 -9.83 8.94
N GLY A 40 -10.84 -9.11 9.84
CA GLY A 40 -10.74 -9.33 11.28
C GLY A 40 -9.49 -8.76 11.98
N PHE A 41 -8.58 -8.12 11.24
CA PHE A 41 -7.33 -7.57 11.81
C PHE A 41 -7.45 -6.15 12.35
N LYS A 42 -8.65 -5.56 12.41
CA LYS A 42 -8.86 -4.17 12.89
C LYS A 42 -8.28 -3.96 14.29
N LYS A 43 -8.71 -4.78 15.26
CA LYS A 43 -8.26 -4.68 16.67
C LYS A 43 -6.74 -4.86 16.77
N LYS A 44 -6.19 -5.85 16.08
CA LYS A 44 -4.74 -6.09 16.02
C LYS A 44 -3.97 -4.90 15.45
N TYR A 45 -4.50 -4.25 14.41
CA TYR A 45 -3.89 -3.02 13.88
C TYR A 45 -3.88 -1.88 14.89
N ASP A 46 -4.96 -1.72 15.66
CA ASP A 46 -5.10 -0.63 16.61
C ASP A 46 -4.23 -0.86 17.86
N ASP A 47 -4.11 -2.11 18.31
CA ASP A 47 -3.46 -2.49 19.56
C ASP A 47 -1.98 -2.89 19.39
N ASN A 48 -1.58 -3.44 18.23
CA ASN A 48 -0.22 -3.93 18.00
C ASN A 48 0.58 -3.01 17.05
N ILE A 49 1.58 -2.31 17.60
CA ILE A 49 2.42 -1.38 16.84
C ILE A 49 3.24 -2.09 15.75
N PHE A 50 3.76 -3.29 15.99
CA PHE A 50 4.56 -4.04 15.02
C PHE A 50 3.71 -4.49 13.83
N PHE A 51 2.49 -4.99 14.07
CA PHE A 51 1.55 -5.33 13.00
C PHE A 51 1.20 -4.09 12.16
N ARG A 52 0.93 -2.96 12.81
CA ARG A 52 0.64 -1.69 12.13
C ARG A 52 1.84 -1.18 11.32
N ILE A 53 3.07 -1.34 11.81
CA ILE A 53 4.30 -1.03 11.06
C ILE A 53 4.42 -1.96 9.85
N TRP A 54 4.19 -3.26 10.01
CA TRP A 54 4.24 -4.22 8.90
C TRP A 54 3.24 -3.89 7.79
N VAL A 55 1.98 -3.57 8.14
CA VAL A 55 0.98 -3.09 7.16
C VAL A 55 1.43 -1.80 6.46
N LYS A 56 2.09 -0.88 7.19
CA LYS A 56 2.66 0.33 6.57
C LYS A 56 3.80 -0.01 5.59
N LYS A 57 4.66 -0.96 5.94
CA LYS A 57 5.73 -1.45 5.05
C LYS A 57 5.14 -2.02 3.75
N LEU A 58 4.06 -2.81 3.83
CA LEU A 58 3.35 -3.32 2.65
C LEU A 58 2.91 -2.19 1.72
N THR A 59 2.33 -1.12 2.26
CA THR A 59 1.95 0.04 1.44
C THR A 59 3.15 0.82 0.92
N ALA A 60 4.29 0.83 1.62
CA ALA A 60 5.48 1.57 1.23
C ALA A 60 6.18 1.00 -0.01
N ILE A 61 5.89 -0.24 -0.41
CA ILE A 61 6.45 -0.87 -1.63
C ILE A 61 6.15 -0.03 -2.87
N ALA A 62 5.02 0.68 -2.91
CA ALA A 62 4.67 1.59 -4.02
C ALA A 62 5.66 2.76 -4.22
N MET A 63 6.60 2.98 -3.29
CA MET A 63 7.62 4.03 -3.34
C MET A 63 9.01 3.48 -3.69
N VAL A 64 9.14 2.18 -3.91
CA VAL A 64 10.41 1.53 -4.26
C VAL A 64 10.62 1.62 -5.79
N PRO A 65 11.87 1.78 -6.26
CA PRO A 65 12.18 1.66 -7.69
C PRO A 65 11.65 0.35 -8.30
N GLN A 66 11.15 0.43 -9.53
CA GLN A 66 10.46 -0.70 -10.18
C GLN A 66 11.35 -1.95 -10.28
N ASP A 67 12.64 -1.78 -10.51
CA ASP A 67 13.65 -2.84 -10.59
C ASP A 67 13.94 -3.53 -9.25
N ARG A 68 13.49 -2.95 -8.13
CA ARG A 68 13.66 -3.50 -6.77
C ARG A 68 12.36 -3.93 -6.11
N MET A 69 11.25 -3.93 -6.86
CA MET A 69 9.93 -4.28 -6.35
C MET A 69 9.88 -5.70 -5.77
N ASP A 70 10.46 -6.67 -6.47
CA ASP A 70 10.46 -8.08 -6.03
C ASP A 70 11.26 -8.26 -4.74
N GLU A 71 12.43 -7.62 -4.65
CA GLU A 71 13.27 -7.60 -3.45
C GLU A 71 12.52 -6.99 -2.26
N ALA A 72 11.92 -5.80 -2.45
CA ALA A 72 11.19 -5.13 -1.39
C ALA A 72 9.95 -5.91 -0.94
N PHE A 73 9.24 -6.53 -1.88
CA PHE A 73 8.11 -7.40 -1.56
C PHE A 73 8.56 -8.59 -0.71
N GLN A 74 9.63 -9.27 -1.12
CA GLN A 74 10.20 -10.39 -0.39
C GLN A 74 10.59 -10.01 1.05
N MET A 75 11.28 -8.87 1.24
CA MET A 75 11.64 -8.37 2.57
C MET A 75 10.42 -8.11 3.47
N VAL A 76 9.32 -7.61 2.90
CA VAL A 76 8.08 -7.37 3.66
C VAL A 76 7.42 -8.69 4.06
N ILE A 77 7.43 -9.70 3.18
CA ILE A 77 6.88 -11.03 3.48
C ILE A 77 7.70 -11.75 4.54
N GLU A 78 9.02 -11.67 4.50
CA GLU A 78 9.91 -12.25 5.50
C GLU A 78 9.72 -11.63 6.89
N CYS A 79 9.38 -10.34 6.94
CA CYS A 79 9.07 -9.63 8.18
C CYS A 79 7.61 -9.83 8.65
N LYS A 80 6.86 -10.80 8.12
CA LYS A 80 5.46 -10.99 8.51
C LYS A 80 5.36 -11.38 10.00
N PRO A 81 4.40 -10.81 10.75
CA PRO A 81 4.03 -11.30 12.06
C PRO A 81 3.73 -12.82 12.05
N GLU A 82 4.24 -13.56 13.03
CA GLU A 82 4.11 -15.03 13.11
C GLU A 82 2.65 -15.50 13.21
N ASP A 83 1.81 -14.70 13.88
CA ASP A 83 0.39 -14.93 14.14
C ASP A 83 -0.53 -14.42 12.99
N LEU A 84 -0.01 -14.38 11.76
CA LEU A 84 -0.78 -14.14 10.54
C LEU A 84 -1.12 -15.48 9.88
N ASP A 85 -2.28 -16.05 10.26
CA ASP A 85 -2.96 -17.07 9.46
C ASP A 85 -3.70 -16.40 8.30
N VAL A 86 -2.97 -16.12 7.23
CA VAL A 86 -3.58 -15.70 5.98
C VAL A 86 -4.12 -16.96 5.31
N GLN A 87 -5.44 -17.13 5.32
CA GLN A 87 -6.07 -18.14 4.45
C GLN A 87 -5.71 -17.80 2.99
N PRO A 88 -5.30 -18.79 2.18
CA PRO A 88 -5.03 -18.53 0.76
C PRO A 88 -6.26 -17.92 0.09
N ILE A 89 -6.02 -16.93 -0.78
CA ILE A 89 -7.04 -16.38 -1.68
C ILE A 89 -7.30 -17.38 -2.81
#